data_AF-A0A061HCP1-F1
#
_entry.id   AF-A0A061HCP1-F1
#
_cell.length_a   1.000
_cell.length_b   1.000
_cell.length_c   1.000
_cell.angle_alpha   90.00
_cell.angle_beta   90.00
_cell.angle_gamma   90.00
#
_symmetry.space_group_name_H-M   'P 1'
#
loop_
_entity.id
_entity.type
_entity.pdbx_description
1 polymer ?
#
loop_
_entity_poly.entity_id
_entity_poly.type
_entity_poly.pdbx_seq_one_letter_code
_entity_poly.pdbx_strand_id
1 'polypeptide(L)'
;MASSASVGTSASTSAGKARSFYSDFGRTIQSLEADIDAAQSTRDLDPVLRSISAARTQLTQATEILPAHDRQLHEKNLSKLTQRLTARRQALQPAKGGFTFRRTPKAAPTASSDLASSSTSARAKPVASSPPTAPRSASPSIAPPSKTTYLSIDTRRHRYISSRSLSPSSSTTGAARPQHDLHITDLEDCIIDLRCAPGQDGGSGALELGALQIRGVRRCIILTGQVKGSVMVHDISDSWLLVEKCRQFRMHTSSATLVSLATTGSIATIEGCRDLRFTTGVPHSLAAPHSAKTEGKTELQVQDFDSLLSSSHLKVGGGGGTASEPSKNWRIVDESTIEVGVQLLHASLQGLAGSDEKAVETKGIAAIFEGLSIPT
;
A
#
# COMPACT_ATOMS: atom_id res chain seq x y z
N MET A 1 3.08 -35.48 -35.76
CA MET A 1 4.13 -34.57 -35.27
C MET A 1 3.74 -33.15 -35.64
N ALA A 2 3.07 -32.43 -34.75
CA ALA A 2 2.78 -31.00 -34.93
C ALA A 2 2.91 -30.30 -33.57
N SER A 3 3.66 -29.21 -33.58
CA SER A 3 4.25 -28.48 -32.47
C SER A 3 3.23 -27.88 -31.49
N SER A 4 3.50 -28.03 -30.18
CA SER A 4 2.78 -27.36 -29.08
C SER A 4 3.75 -26.62 -28.16
N ALA A 5 4.62 -25.78 -28.73
CA ALA A 5 5.57 -24.96 -27.97
C ALA A 5 5.64 -23.55 -28.58
N SER A 6 4.67 -22.69 -28.26
CA SER A 6 4.69 -21.28 -28.69
C SER A 6 4.10 -20.29 -27.68
N VAL A 7 3.32 -20.75 -26.70
CA VAL A 7 2.60 -19.83 -25.79
C VAL A 7 3.46 -19.36 -24.59
N GLY A 8 4.58 -20.03 -24.28
CA GLY A 8 5.43 -19.70 -23.13
C GLY A 8 6.55 -18.68 -23.37
N THR A 9 7.03 -18.53 -24.62
CA THR A 9 8.19 -17.69 -24.95
C THR A 9 7.84 -16.21 -25.10
N SER A 10 6.65 -15.89 -25.60
CA SER A 10 6.21 -14.50 -25.82
C SER A 10 5.99 -13.73 -24.51
N ALA A 11 5.39 -14.36 -23.50
CA ALA A 11 5.17 -13.75 -22.20
C ALA A 11 6.48 -13.49 -21.43
N SER A 12 7.41 -14.44 -21.47
CA SER A 12 8.75 -14.30 -20.85
C SER A 12 9.58 -13.20 -21.53
N THR A 13 9.52 -13.10 -22.85
CA THR A 13 10.22 -12.07 -23.62
C THR A 13 9.64 -10.68 -23.35
N SER A 14 8.32 -10.55 -23.27
CA SER A 14 7.65 -9.29 -22.92
C SER A 14 8.00 -8.83 -21.50
N ALA A 15 8.00 -9.76 -20.53
CA ALA A 15 8.38 -9.46 -19.15
C ALA A 15 9.86 -9.05 -19.02
N GLY A 16 10.76 -9.69 -19.77
CA GLY A 16 12.18 -9.32 -19.84
C GLY A 16 12.38 -7.91 -20.40
N LYS A 17 11.71 -7.58 -21.51
CA LYS A 17 11.74 -6.24 -22.12
C LYS A 17 11.20 -5.17 -21.17
N ALA A 18 10.09 -5.45 -20.48
CA ALA A 18 9.52 -4.54 -19.49
C ALA A 18 10.50 -4.30 -18.33
N ARG A 19 11.10 -5.36 -17.79
CA ARG A 19 12.12 -5.25 -16.74
C ARG A 19 13.31 -4.39 -17.15
N SER A 20 13.86 -4.61 -18.35
CA SER A 20 14.96 -3.78 -18.88
C SER A 20 14.54 -2.32 -19.02
N PHE A 21 13.34 -2.06 -19.56
CA PHE A 21 12.81 -0.72 -19.64
C PHE A 21 12.74 -0.04 -18.27
N TYR A 22 12.14 -0.68 -17.25
CA TYR A 22 12.03 -0.07 -15.92
C TYR A 22 13.42 0.22 -15.33
N SER A 23 14.39 -0.67 -15.50
CA SER A 23 15.75 -0.46 -14.98
C SER A 23 16.45 0.73 -15.66
N ASP A 24 16.45 0.76 -17.00
CA ASP A 24 17.12 1.80 -17.77
C ASP A 24 16.43 3.15 -17.61
N PHE A 25 15.10 3.17 -17.70
CA PHE A 25 14.30 4.38 -17.50
C PHE A 25 14.46 4.91 -16.07
N GLY A 26 14.62 4.01 -15.09
CA GLY A 26 14.93 4.36 -13.71
C GLY A 26 16.24 5.12 -13.55
N ARG A 27 17.30 4.63 -14.18
CA ARG A 27 18.60 5.31 -14.21
C ARG A 27 18.50 6.65 -14.92
N THR A 28 17.76 6.74 -16.03
CA THR A 28 17.55 8.01 -16.74
C THR A 28 16.89 9.05 -15.84
N ILE A 29 15.81 8.70 -15.12
CA ILE A 29 15.14 9.62 -14.19
C ILE A 29 16.08 10.07 -13.07
N GLN A 30 16.84 9.16 -12.46
CA GLN A 30 17.82 9.50 -11.41
C GLN A 30 18.94 10.42 -11.91
N SER A 31 19.49 10.14 -13.10
CA SER A 31 20.50 11.00 -13.74
C SER A 31 19.96 12.40 -13.99
N LEU A 32 18.73 12.51 -14.52
CA LEU A 32 18.08 13.80 -14.78
C LEU A 32 17.85 14.59 -13.50
N GLU A 33 17.45 13.95 -12.40
CA GLU A 33 17.33 14.63 -11.10
C GLU A 33 18.68 15.17 -10.62
N ALA A 34 19.73 14.34 -10.68
CA ALA A 34 21.08 14.73 -10.28
C ALA A 34 21.64 15.88 -11.14
N ASP A 35 21.44 15.83 -12.46
CA ASP A 35 21.89 16.87 -13.39
C ASP A 35 21.19 18.22 -13.15
N ILE A 36 19.88 18.19 -12.82
CA ILE A 36 19.14 19.41 -12.45
C ILE A 36 19.70 20.02 -11.16
N ASP A 37 20.02 19.18 -10.17
CA ASP A 37 20.53 19.65 -8.87
C ASP A 37 21.98 20.16 -8.95
N ALA A 38 22.79 19.51 -9.79
CA ALA A 38 24.20 19.86 -10.01
C ALA A 38 24.38 21.09 -10.92
N ALA A 39 23.36 21.45 -11.72
CA ALA A 39 23.44 22.61 -12.62
C ALA A 39 23.75 23.91 -11.86
N GLN A 40 24.82 24.59 -12.29
CA GLN A 40 25.30 25.85 -11.71
C GLN A 40 24.96 27.05 -12.60
N SER A 41 24.69 26.82 -13.87
CA SER A 41 24.31 27.85 -14.84
C SER A 41 23.06 27.46 -15.62
N THR A 42 22.42 28.43 -16.26
CA THR A 42 21.26 28.17 -17.13
C THR A 42 21.63 27.38 -18.40
N ARG A 43 22.92 27.36 -18.78
CA ARG A 43 23.42 26.60 -19.95
C ARG A 43 23.50 25.10 -19.66
N ASP A 44 23.76 24.73 -18.41
CA ASP A 44 23.85 23.33 -17.98
C ASP A 44 22.47 22.63 -18.02
N LEU A 45 21.38 23.41 -18.04
CA LEU A 45 20.01 22.89 -18.10
C LEU A 45 19.53 22.54 -19.51
N ASP A 46 20.20 23.03 -20.56
CA ASP A 46 19.83 22.74 -21.96
C ASP A 46 20.05 21.27 -22.36
N PRO A 47 21.16 20.59 -22.01
CA PRO A 47 21.28 19.14 -22.24
C PRO A 47 20.24 18.35 -21.45
N VAL A 48 19.91 18.76 -20.22
CA VAL A 48 18.90 18.09 -19.40
C VAL A 48 17.52 18.15 -20.04
N LEU A 49 17.12 19.31 -20.59
CA LEU A 49 15.85 19.47 -21.30
C LEU A 49 15.74 18.55 -22.53
N ARG A 50 16.84 18.39 -23.27
CA ARG A 50 16.92 17.45 -24.40
C ARG A 50 16.77 16.01 -23.91
N SER A 51 17.42 15.64 -22.82
CA SER A 51 17.31 14.30 -22.23
C SER A 51 15.90 14.01 -21.69
N ILE A 52 15.21 14.98 -21.08
CA ILE A 52 13.78 14.83 -20.70
C ILE A 52 12.91 14.58 -21.94
N SER A 53 13.17 15.30 -23.03
CA SER A 53 12.40 15.14 -24.28
C SER A 53 12.66 13.77 -24.91
N ALA A 54 13.90 13.29 -24.90
CA ALA A 54 14.26 11.95 -25.35
C ALA A 54 13.59 10.87 -24.49
N ALA A 55 13.54 11.05 -23.17
CA ALA A 55 12.85 10.13 -22.25
C ALA A 55 11.34 10.05 -22.53
N ARG A 56 10.67 11.18 -22.84
CA ARG A 56 9.26 11.16 -23.27
C ARG A 56 9.05 10.37 -24.56
N THR A 57 9.96 10.51 -25.53
CA THR A 57 9.91 9.73 -26.77
C THR A 57 10.07 8.25 -26.49
N GLN A 58 11.04 7.87 -25.64
CA GLN A 58 11.26 6.48 -25.24
C GLN A 58 10.02 5.88 -24.55
N LEU A 59 9.34 6.64 -23.68
CA LEU A 59 8.10 6.21 -23.02
C LEU A 59 6.96 6.01 -24.03
N THR A 60 6.86 6.88 -25.04
CA THR A 60 5.86 6.78 -26.11
C THR A 60 6.10 5.56 -27.00
N GLN A 61 7.36 5.17 -27.20
CA GLN A 61 7.73 3.98 -27.98
C GLN A 61 7.50 2.67 -27.20
N ALA A 62 7.43 2.72 -25.88
CA ALA A 62 7.28 1.54 -25.01
C ALA A 62 5.81 1.15 -24.76
N THR A 63 4.85 1.61 -25.57
CA THR A 63 3.42 1.37 -25.40
C THR A 63 3.00 -0.11 -25.42
N GLU A 64 3.73 -0.93 -26.17
CA GLU A 64 3.45 -2.37 -26.29
C GLU A 64 4.04 -3.19 -25.13
N ILE A 65 4.96 -2.60 -24.37
CA ILE A 65 5.73 -3.29 -23.33
C ILE A 65 5.21 -2.90 -21.94
N LEU A 66 4.63 -1.71 -21.80
CA LEU A 66 4.22 -1.15 -20.51
C LEU A 66 2.69 -1.06 -20.35
N PRO A 67 2.16 -1.47 -19.19
CA PRO A 67 0.77 -1.19 -18.82
C PRO A 67 0.44 0.31 -18.90
N ALA A 68 -0.82 0.63 -19.21
CA ALA A 68 -1.27 2.01 -19.33
C ALA A 68 -1.05 2.84 -18.05
N HIS A 69 -1.24 2.22 -16.88
CA HIS A 69 -1.01 2.84 -15.59
C HIS A 69 0.45 3.28 -15.42
N ASP A 70 1.39 2.39 -15.66
CA ASP A 70 2.82 2.66 -15.50
C ASP A 70 3.30 3.76 -16.46
N ARG A 71 2.73 3.81 -17.66
CA ARG A 71 2.97 4.92 -18.59
C ARG A 71 2.50 6.25 -18.03
N GLN A 72 1.32 6.30 -17.41
CA GLN A 72 0.82 7.52 -16.74
C GLN A 72 1.71 7.92 -15.57
N LEU A 73 2.19 6.96 -14.78
CA LEU A 73 3.12 7.20 -13.68
C LEU A 73 4.44 7.82 -14.18
N HIS A 74 5.05 7.24 -15.21
CA HIS A 74 6.27 7.78 -15.80
C HIS A 74 6.07 9.18 -16.40
N GLU A 75 4.93 9.45 -17.05
CA GLU A 75 4.64 10.78 -17.58
C GLU A 75 4.49 11.82 -16.45
N LYS A 76 3.84 11.44 -15.34
CA LYS A 76 3.74 12.29 -14.14
C LYS A 76 5.12 12.63 -13.58
N ASN A 77 6.03 11.65 -13.53
CA ASN A 77 7.41 11.86 -13.07
C ASN A 77 8.20 12.80 -14.00
N LEU A 78 8.07 12.64 -15.33
CA LEU A 78 8.69 13.55 -16.31
C LEU A 78 8.12 14.98 -16.24
N SER A 79 6.82 15.12 -15.96
CA SER A 79 6.18 16.41 -15.72
C SER A 79 6.77 17.10 -14.49
N LYS A 80 6.92 16.36 -13.37
CA LYS A 80 7.57 16.86 -12.16
C LYS A 80 9.01 17.30 -12.41
N LEU A 81 9.79 16.52 -13.18
CA LEU A 81 11.14 16.90 -13.60
C LEU A 81 11.16 18.19 -14.43
N THR A 82 10.22 18.34 -15.35
CA THR A 82 10.09 19.56 -16.17
C THR A 82 9.80 20.79 -15.31
N GLN A 83 8.92 20.65 -14.31
CA GLN A 83 8.63 21.70 -13.33
C GLN A 83 9.87 22.05 -12.50
N ARG A 84 10.60 21.03 -12.02
CA ARG A 84 11.84 21.22 -11.25
C ARG A 84 12.94 21.92 -12.05
N LEU A 85 13.13 21.53 -13.31
CA LEU A 85 14.05 22.21 -14.25
C LEU A 85 13.67 23.68 -14.44
N THR A 86 12.38 23.95 -14.62
CA THR A 86 11.87 25.33 -14.79
C THR A 86 12.14 26.18 -13.54
N ALA A 87 11.87 25.64 -12.35
CA ALA A 87 12.17 26.30 -11.09
C ALA A 87 13.68 26.56 -10.91
N ARG A 88 14.52 25.56 -11.21
CA ARG A 88 15.99 25.70 -11.16
C ARG A 88 16.49 26.76 -12.13
N ARG A 89 15.93 26.81 -13.35
CA ARG A 89 16.25 27.83 -14.36
C ARG A 89 15.91 29.23 -13.88
N GLN A 90 14.76 29.41 -13.21
CA GLN A 90 14.37 30.69 -12.63
C GLN A 90 15.32 31.10 -11.48
N ALA A 91 15.72 30.16 -10.63
CA ALA A 91 16.65 30.42 -9.53
C ALA A 91 18.07 30.81 -10.00
N LEU A 92 18.53 30.26 -11.14
CA LEU A 92 19.84 30.56 -11.72
C LEU A 92 19.85 31.80 -12.62
N GLN A 93 18.69 32.38 -12.94
CA GLN A 93 18.66 33.68 -13.62
C GLN A 93 19.04 34.78 -12.61
N PRO A 94 19.99 35.67 -12.94
CA PRO A 94 20.28 36.81 -12.08
C PRO A 94 19.00 37.63 -11.92
N ALA A 95 18.70 38.05 -10.69
CA ALA A 95 17.55 38.90 -10.40
C ALA A 95 17.58 40.07 -11.37
N LYS A 96 16.62 40.12 -12.30
CA LYS A 96 16.47 41.24 -13.22
C LYS A 96 16.38 42.48 -12.35
N GLY A 97 17.41 43.33 -12.40
CA GLY A 97 17.47 44.60 -11.70
C GLY A 97 16.18 45.36 -11.96
N GLY A 98 15.27 45.34 -10.99
CA GLY A 98 13.98 45.96 -11.10
C GLY A 98 14.19 47.47 -11.12
N PHE A 99 14.12 48.05 -12.31
CA PHE A 99 13.93 49.49 -12.45
C PHE A 99 12.56 49.81 -11.83
N THR A 100 12.56 50.22 -10.57
CA THR A 100 11.36 50.54 -9.80
C THR A 100 10.89 51.93 -10.17
N PHE A 101 9.98 52.03 -11.15
CA PHE A 101 9.14 53.23 -11.24
C PHE A 101 8.09 53.16 -10.13
N ARG A 102 8.37 53.86 -9.02
CA ARG A 102 7.36 54.16 -7.99
C ARG A 102 6.18 54.89 -8.64
N ARG A 103 5.00 54.26 -8.64
CA ARG A 103 3.72 54.97 -8.79
C ARG A 103 2.90 54.76 -7.52
N THR A 104 2.53 55.89 -6.92
CA THR A 104 1.64 56.02 -5.76
C THR A 104 0.20 55.62 -6.09
N PRO A 105 -0.57 55.01 -5.16
CA PRO A 105 -1.92 54.57 -5.44
C PRO A 105 -2.93 55.73 -5.29
N LYS A 106 -3.93 55.77 -6.17
CA LYS A 106 -5.17 56.52 -5.97
C LYS A 106 -6.37 55.61 -6.26
N ALA A 107 -7.40 55.79 -5.44
CA ALA A 107 -8.58 54.97 -5.25
C ALA A 107 -9.52 54.83 -6.48
N ALA A 108 -10.36 53.79 -6.36
CA ALA A 108 -11.58 53.33 -7.10
C ALA A 108 -12.53 54.47 -7.61
N PRO A 109 -13.60 54.23 -8.43
CA PRO A 109 -14.49 53.04 -8.43
C PRO A 109 -15.28 52.64 -9.73
N THR A 110 -15.99 51.49 -9.59
CA THR A 110 -17.35 51.10 -10.12
C THR A 110 -17.71 50.91 -11.61
N ALA A 111 -18.59 49.89 -11.78
CA ALA A 111 -19.65 49.68 -12.80
C ALA A 111 -19.19 49.19 -14.19
N SER A 112 -19.88 48.33 -14.95
CA SER A 112 -21.11 47.52 -14.82
C SER A 112 -21.21 46.62 -16.08
N SER A 113 -22.14 45.64 -16.05
CA SER A 113 -22.87 45.06 -17.21
C SER A 113 -22.08 44.10 -18.13
N ASP A 114 -22.64 43.07 -18.75
CA ASP A 114 -23.97 42.45 -18.71
C ASP A 114 -23.93 41.19 -19.59
N LEU A 115 -25.03 40.41 -19.49
CA LEU A 115 -25.60 39.45 -20.47
C LEU A 115 -25.00 38.03 -20.47
N ALA A 116 -25.71 37.04 -19.91
CA ALA A 116 -26.93 36.36 -20.42
C ALA A 116 -26.55 35.16 -21.31
N SER A 117 -27.18 33.98 -21.29
CA SER A 117 -28.49 33.60 -20.76
C SER A 117 -28.66 32.06 -20.77
N SER A 118 -29.60 31.59 -19.93
CA SER A 118 -30.62 30.53 -20.17
C SER A 118 -30.17 29.07 -20.42
N SER A 119 -30.39 28.14 -19.49
CA SER A 119 -31.62 27.32 -19.26
C SER A 119 -31.66 26.06 -20.17
N THR A 120 -32.07 24.83 -19.85
CA THR A 120 -33.03 24.19 -18.93
C THR A 120 -32.64 22.68 -18.83
N SER A 121 -32.68 22.02 -17.66
CA SER A 121 -33.76 21.11 -17.17
C SER A 121 -34.22 20.03 -18.18
N ALA A 122 -34.51 18.76 -17.89
CA ALA A 122 -34.27 17.78 -16.83
C ALA A 122 -35.03 16.49 -17.27
N ARG A 123 -34.56 15.29 -16.84
CA ARG A 123 -35.36 14.04 -16.62
C ARG A 123 -35.85 13.32 -17.92
N ALA A 124 -35.93 12.00 -18.07
CA ALA A 124 -36.06 10.85 -17.15
C ALA A 124 -35.59 9.51 -17.80
N LYS A 125 -35.29 8.50 -16.97
CA LYS A 125 -35.32 7.04 -17.26
C LYS A 125 -36.79 6.51 -17.30
N PRO A 126 -37.13 5.20 -17.45
CA PRO A 126 -36.37 3.95 -17.76
C PRO A 126 -37.05 3.07 -18.86
N VAL A 127 -36.49 1.88 -19.18
CA VAL A 127 -37.20 0.56 -19.24
C VAL A 127 -36.24 -0.55 -19.73
N ALA A 128 -36.46 -1.75 -19.22
CA ALA A 128 -35.67 -2.97 -19.27
C ALA A 128 -35.88 -3.85 -20.51
N SER A 129 -34.92 -4.76 -20.78
CA SER A 129 -35.17 -6.05 -21.43
C SER A 129 -34.04 -7.05 -21.14
N SER A 130 -34.41 -8.29 -20.83
CA SER A 130 -33.59 -9.42 -20.39
C SER A 130 -33.23 -10.38 -21.58
N PRO A 131 -32.74 -11.64 -21.40
CA PRO A 131 -31.48 -12.14 -21.99
C PRO A 131 -31.66 -13.28 -23.04
N PRO A 132 -30.59 -13.73 -23.74
CA PRO A 132 -30.61 -14.98 -24.51
C PRO A 132 -29.90 -16.16 -23.81
N THR A 133 -30.28 -17.38 -24.21
CA THR A 133 -30.00 -18.68 -23.56
C THR A 133 -29.11 -19.60 -24.42
N ALA A 134 -28.23 -20.39 -23.75
CA ALA A 134 -27.63 -21.70 -24.13
C ALA A 134 -26.53 -21.78 -25.23
N PRO A 135 -25.62 -22.81 -25.23
CA PRO A 135 -25.75 -24.12 -24.58
C PRO A 135 -24.59 -24.61 -23.67
N ARG A 136 -24.93 -25.71 -23.00
CA ARG A 136 -24.18 -26.55 -22.07
C ARG A 136 -22.91 -27.14 -22.71
N SER A 137 -21.84 -27.23 -21.92
CA SER A 137 -20.74 -28.18 -22.14
C SER A 137 -20.36 -28.79 -20.80
N ALA A 138 -20.26 -30.12 -20.79
CA ALA A 138 -20.07 -30.95 -19.62
C ALA A 138 -18.59 -31.01 -19.19
N SER A 139 -18.36 -30.95 -17.86
CA SER A 139 -17.35 -31.67 -17.06
C SER A 139 -15.84 -31.44 -17.38
N PRO A 140 -14.94 -31.40 -16.37
CA PRO A 140 -14.82 -32.43 -15.33
C PRO A 140 -14.84 -31.91 -13.88
N SER A 141 -15.33 -32.79 -13.02
CA SER A 141 -15.32 -32.68 -11.56
C SER A 141 -13.93 -32.38 -11.00
N ILE A 142 -13.72 -31.15 -10.53
CA ILE A 142 -12.68 -30.81 -9.56
C ILE A 142 -13.36 -30.78 -8.19
N ALA A 143 -12.71 -31.38 -7.20
CA ALA A 143 -13.16 -31.55 -5.81
C ALA A 143 -13.95 -30.35 -5.25
N PRO A 144 -14.94 -30.57 -4.37
CA PRO A 144 -15.77 -29.49 -3.83
C PRO A 144 -14.87 -28.41 -3.21
N PRO A 145 -15.08 -27.12 -3.53
CA PRO A 145 -14.32 -26.05 -2.90
C PRO A 145 -14.57 -26.12 -1.39
N SER A 146 -13.48 -26.14 -0.62
CA SER A 146 -13.51 -25.91 0.83
C SER A 146 -14.41 -24.70 1.09
N LYS A 147 -15.47 -24.88 1.88
CA LYS A 147 -16.46 -23.82 2.14
C LYS A 147 -15.76 -22.61 2.76
N THR A 148 -15.57 -21.53 2.00
CA THR A 148 -15.10 -20.26 2.53
C THR A 148 -16.29 -19.49 3.11
N THR A 149 -16.15 -18.97 4.31
CA THR A 149 -17.21 -18.19 4.98
C THR A 149 -16.76 -16.74 5.07
N TYR A 150 -17.63 -15.81 4.69
CA TYR A 150 -17.36 -14.38 4.76
C TYR A 150 -17.74 -13.83 6.14
N LEU A 151 -16.84 -13.05 6.74
CA LEU A 151 -17.05 -12.35 8.00
C LEU A 151 -16.74 -10.86 7.80
N SER A 152 -17.43 -9.98 8.51
CA SER A 152 -17.18 -8.55 8.45
C SER A 152 -17.20 -7.88 9.82
N ILE A 153 -16.37 -6.84 9.97
CA ILE A 153 -16.32 -5.94 11.12
C ILE A 153 -16.39 -4.53 10.58
N ASP A 154 -17.50 -3.86 10.81
CA ASP A 154 -17.80 -2.60 10.13
C ASP A 154 -18.22 -1.53 11.13
N THR A 155 -17.75 -0.29 10.90
CA THR A 155 -18.28 0.93 11.53
C THR A 155 -18.24 0.91 13.07
N ARG A 156 -17.15 0.38 13.67
CA ARG A 156 -16.92 0.38 15.12
C ARG A 156 -15.98 1.52 15.54
N ARG A 157 -16.19 2.00 16.75
CA ARG A 157 -15.30 2.96 17.42
C ARG A 157 -15.05 2.58 18.87
N HIS A 158 -13.85 2.90 19.38
CA HIS A 158 -13.52 2.78 20.81
C HIS A 158 -13.80 1.37 21.37
N ARG A 159 -13.44 0.33 20.61
CA ARG A 159 -13.87 -1.04 20.89
C ARG A 159 -12.70 -2.01 20.84
N TYR A 160 -12.71 -2.96 21.76
CA TYR A 160 -11.88 -4.16 21.71
C TYR A 160 -12.66 -5.27 21.04
N ILE A 161 -12.12 -5.88 19.99
CA ILE A 161 -12.77 -6.94 19.22
C ILE A 161 -11.82 -8.14 19.20
N SER A 162 -12.28 -9.29 19.67
CA SER A 162 -11.48 -10.50 19.73
C SER A 162 -11.92 -11.51 18.66
N SER A 163 -11.06 -12.47 18.33
CA SER A 163 -11.42 -13.60 17.45
C SER A 163 -12.67 -14.36 17.90
N ARG A 164 -12.96 -14.43 19.21
CA ARG A 164 -14.15 -15.10 19.76
C ARG A 164 -15.47 -14.47 19.33
N SER A 165 -15.50 -13.15 19.14
CA SER A 165 -16.68 -12.44 18.64
C SER A 165 -17.03 -12.79 17.18
N LEU A 166 -16.08 -13.39 16.46
CA LEU A 166 -16.19 -13.68 15.01
C LEU A 166 -16.29 -15.18 14.72
N SER A 167 -15.91 -16.04 15.66
CA SER A 167 -15.97 -17.49 15.47
C SER A 167 -17.42 -17.97 15.46
N PRO A 168 -17.92 -18.52 14.34
CA PRO A 168 -19.26 -19.09 14.33
C PRO A 168 -19.32 -20.28 15.29
N SER A 169 -20.37 -20.35 16.11
CA SER A 169 -20.63 -21.41 17.10
C SER A 169 -20.83 -22.82 16.50
N SER A 170 -20.50 -23.04 15.23
CA SER A 170 -20.67 -24.31 14.54
C SER A 170 -19.54 -25.28 14.91
N SER A 171 -19.83 -26.16 15.86
CA SER A 171 -19.08 -27.37 16.19
C SER A 171 -18.96 -28.26 14.95
N THR A 172 -17.97 -27.99 14.11
CA THR A 172 -17.69 -28.84 12.95
C THR A 172 -16.61 -29.83 13.35
N THR A 173 -17.03 -30.95 13.94
CA THR A 173 -16.16 -32.10 14.16
C THR A 173 -15.91 -32.77 12.80
N GLY A 174 -14.90 -32.28 12.07
CA GLY A 174 -14.52 -32.80 10.75
C GLY A 174 -13.13 -32.31 10.32
N ALA A 175 -12.42 -33.14 9.55
CA ALA A 175 -11.00 -33.00 9.20
C ALA A 175 -10.61 -31.76 8.35
N ALA A 176 -11.57 -30.95 7.91
CA ALA A 176 -11.32 -29.72 7.16
C ALA A 176 -12.10 -28.56 7.79
N ARG A 177 -11.37 -27.65 8.45
CA ARG A 177 -11.92 -26.44 9.05
C ARG A 177 -12.26 -25.43 7.96
N PRO A 178 -13.43 -24.75 8.01
CA PRO A 178 -13.75 -23.72 7.04
C PRO A 178 -12.75 -22.56 7.16
N GLN A 179 -12.26 -22.08 6.02
CA GLN A 179 -11.45 -20.86 5.97
C GLN A 179 -12.38 -19.65 5.90
N HIS A 180 -11.98 -18.56 6.53
CA HIS A 180 -12.75 -17.34 6.60
C HIS A 180 -12.11 -16.22 5.80
N ASP A 181 -12.91 -15.52 5.01
CA ASP A 181 -12.53 -14.27 4.37
C ASP A 181 -13.07 -13.13 5.23
N LEU A 182 -12.18 -12.35 5.84
CA LEU A 182 -12.54 -11.31 6.79
C LEU A 182 -12.39 -9.93 6.18
N HIS A 183 -13.44 -9.12 6.28
CA HIS A 183 -13.45 -7.72 5.90
C HIS A 183 -13.48 -6.84 7.15
N ILE A 184 -12.56 -5.89 7.25
CA ILE A 184 -12.49 -4.90 8.32
C ILE A 184 -12.67 -3.53 7.68
N THR A 185 -13.81 -2.87 7.92
CA THR A 185 -14.14 -1.61 7.26
C THR A 185 -14.56 -0.49 8.22
N ASP A 186 -14.14 0.73 7.92
CA ASP A 186 -14.59 1.97 8.58
C ASP A 186 -14.45 1.95 10.12
N LEU A 187 -13.28 1.55 10.61
CA LEU A 187 -12.97 1.49 12.05
C LEU A 187 -12.15 2.69 12.52
N GLU A 188 -12.43 3.16 13.75
CA GLU A 188 -11.66 4.24 14.38
C GLU A 188 -11.38 3.96 15.86
N ASP A 189 -10.15 4.16 16.34
CA ASP A 189 -9.80 3.97 17.76
C ASP A 189 -10.18 2.58 18.31
N CYS A 190 -9.89 1.52 17.55
CA CYS A 190 -10.21 0.14 17.94
C CYS A 190 -8.95 -0.70 18.15
N ILE A 191 -9.06 -1.71 19.03
CA ILE A 191 -8.07 -2.78 19.16
C ILE A 191 -8.73 -4.06 18.68
N ILE A 192 -8.20 -4.67 17.63
CA ILE A 192 -8.70 -5.91 17.05
C ILE A 192 -7.64 -6.98 17.29
N ASP A 193 -7.94 -7.97 18.14
CA ASP A 193 -7.05 -9.10 18.44
C ASP A 193 -7.62 -10.40 17.88
N LEU A 194 -7.15 -10.75 16.68
CA LEU A 194 -7.51 -11.96 15.95
C LEU A 194 -6.50 -13.09 16.14
N ARG A 195 -5.52 -12.93 17.04
CA ARG A 195 -4.58 -14.01 17.34
C ARG A 195 -5.34 -15.16 18.01
N CYS A 196 -4.91 -16.38 17.73
CA CYS A 196 -5.49 -17.57 18.36
C CYS A 196 -5.10 -17.60 19.85
N ALA A 197 -6.07 -17.55 20.75
CA ALA A 197 -5.81 -17.75 22.18
C ALA A 197 -5.40 -19.20 22.47
N PRO A 198 -4.48 -19.47 23.43
CA PRO A 198 -4.20 -20.82 23.87
C PRO A 198 -5.41 -21.34 24.68
N GLY A 199 -5.72 -22.62 24.49
CA GLY A 199 -7.01 -23.22 24.81
C GLY A 199 -7.51 -23.09 26.26
N GLN A 200 -8.83 -22.94 26.35
CA GLN A 200 -9.62 -23.60 27.40
C GLN A 200 -10.54 -24.69 26.84
N ASP A 201 -10.85 -24.67 25.54
CA ASP A 201 -11.65 -25.72 24.90
C ASP A 201 -10.82 -26.39 23.81
N GLY A 202 -10.36 -27.62 24.07
CA GLY A 202 -9.61 -28.43 23.12
C GLY A 202 -10.29 -28.46 21.74
N GLY A 203 -9.69 -27.76 20.78
CA GLY A 203 -9.84 -28.07 19.35
C GLY A 203 -10.84 -27.27 18.50
N SER A 204 -11.80 -26.51 19.04
CA SER A 204 -12.96 -26.09 18.20
C SER A 204 -13.12 -24.58 17.87
N GLY A 205 -12.26 -23.65 18.33
CA GLY A 205 -12.57 -22.20 18.26
C GLY A 205 -11.69 -21.25 17.41
N ALA A 206 -10.46 -21.63 17.03
CA ALA A 206 -9.53 -20.78 16.25
C ALA A 206 -10.07 -20.34 14.87
N LEU A 207 -10.10 -19.03 14.63
CA LEU A 207 -10.46 -18.43 13.34
C LEU A 207 -9.36 -18.67 12.31
N GLU A 208 -9.60 -19.50 11.29
CA GLU A 208 -8.65 -19.71 10.19
C GLU A 208 -8.89 -18.72 9.06
N LEU A 209 -8.04 -17.69 8.94
CA LEU A 209 -8.17 -16.69 7.89
C LEU A 209 -7.59 -17.18 6.56
N GLY A 210 -8.43 -17.21 5.52
CA GLY A 210 -8.05 -17.42 4.12
C GLY A 210 -7.57 -16.11 3.49
N ALA A 211 -8.39 -15.06 3.57
CA ALA A 211 -8.05 -13.72 3.13
C ALA A 211 -8.46 -12.67 4.17
N LEU A 212 -7.73 -11.55 4.19
CA LEU A 212 -8.03 -10.39 5.02
C LEU A 212 -8.06 -9.13 4.16
N GLN A 213 -9.17 -8.42 4.19
CA GLN A 213 -9.34 -7.13 3.52
C GLN A 213 -9.58 -6.04 4.57
N ILE A 214 -8.74 -5.01 4.57
CA ILE A 214 -8.83 -3.88 5.51
C ILE A 214 -9.07 -2.60 4.70
N ARG A 215 -10.10 -1.84 5.04
CA ARG A 215 -10.45 -0.59 4.35
C ARG A 215 -10.89 0.53 5.29
N GLY A 216 -10.38 1.74 5.12
CA GLY A 216 -10.90 2.92 5.81
C GLY A 216 -10.69 2.88 7.32
N VAL A 217 -9.52 2.44 7.77
CA VAL A 217 -9.23 2.20 9.20
C VAL A 217 -8.29 3.28 9.73
N ARG A 218 -8.61 3.85 10.90
CA ARG A 218 -7.84 4.96 11.50
C ARG A 218 -7.56 4.73 12.96
N ARG A 219 -6.34 5.01 13.43
CA ARG A 219 -5.97 4.87 14.86
C ARG A 219 -6.33 3.52 15.46
N CYS A 220 -6.16 2.44 14.69
CA CYS A 220 -6.48 1.10 15.15
C CYS A 220 -5.21 0.26 15.35
N ILE A 221 -5.30 -0.70 16.25
CA ILE A 221 -4.29 -1.73 16.44
C ILE A 221 -4.92 -3.05 16.00
N ILE A 222 -4.40 -3.65 14.94
CA ILE A 222 -4.91 -4.89 14.36
C ILE A 222 -3.85 -5.96 14.51
N LEU A 223 -4.12 -6.94 15.37
CA LEU A 223 -3.27 -8.08 15.62
C LEU A 223 -3.88 -9.30 14.95
N THR A 224 -3.15 -9.86 13.99
CA THR A 224 -3.61 -11.04 13.26
C THR A 224 -2.58 -12.15 13.38
N GLY A 225 -3.07 -13.37 13.60
CA GLY A 225 -2.25 -14.56 13.51
C GLY A 225 -1.88 -14.88 12.06
N GLN A 226 -1.76 -16.16 11.75
CA GLN A 226 -1.48 -16.58 10.37
C GLN A 226 -2.70 -16.41 9.45
N VAL A 227 -2.50 -15.70 8.34
CA VAL A 227 -3.42 -15.64 7.20
C VAL A 227 -2.91 -16.59 6.11
N LYS A 228 -3.68 -17.64 5.79
CA LYS A 228 -3.26 -18.67 4.83
C LYS A 228 -3.13 -18.15 3.40
N GLY A 229 -3.77 -17.05 3.05
CA GLY A 229 -3.76 -16.44 1.72
C GLY A 229 -3.23 -15.01 1.73
N SER A 230 -4.05 -14.08 1.26
CA SER A 230 -3.68 -12.70 1.00
C SER A 230 -4.18 -11.74 2.08
N VAL A 231 -3.39 -10.70 2.32
CA VAL A 231 -3.78 -9.51 3.06
C VAL A 231 -3.78 -8.34 2.10
N MET A 232 -4.93 -7.69 1.97
CA MET A 232 -5.11 -6.49 1.16
C MET A 232 -5.56 -5.34 2.05
N VAL A 233 -4.80 -4.26 2.04
CA VAL A 233 -5.01 -3.10 2.89
C VAL A 233 -5.22 -1.88 2.00
N HIS A 234 -6.24 -1.08 2.29
CA HIS A 234 -6.56 0.12 1.55
C HIS A 234 -7.00 1.24 2.50
N ASP A 235 -6.45 2.44 2.38
CA ASP A 235 -6.85 3.59 3.23
C ASP A 235 -6.80 3.26 4.74
N ILE A 236 -5.65 2.76 5.21
CA ILE A 236 -5.35 2.71 6.65
C ILE A 236 -4.44 3.88 7.04
N SER A 237 -4.75 4.54 8.16
CA SER A 237 -3.92 5.64 8.67
C SER A 237 -3.68 5.55 10.17
N ASP A 238 -2.52 6.03 10.61
CA ASP A 238 -2.20 6.24 12.03
C ASP A 238 -2.39 4.97 12.87
N SER A 239 -2.09 3.81 12.29
CA SER A 239 -2.48 2.50 12.83
C SER A 239 -1.28 1.57 12.99
N TRP A 240 -1.50 0.47 13.70
CA TRP A 240 -0.55 -0.63 13.78
C TRP A 240 -1.20 -1.90 13.26
N LEU A 241 -0.64 -2.47 12.20
CA LEU A 241 -1.03 -3.75 11.64
C LEU A 241 0.05 -4.79 11.88
N LEU A 242 -0.29 -5.84 12.62
CA LEU A 242 0.55 -7.00 12.87
C LEU A 242 -0.03 -8.22 12.14
N VAL A 243 0.75 -8.77 11.22
CA VAL A 243 0.44 -9.97 10.44
C VAL A 243 1.55 -10.98 10.66
N GLU A 244 1.28 -11.99 11.49
CA GLU A 244 2.30 -12.97 11.83
C GLU A 244 2.84 -13.72 10.63
N LYS A 245 1.96 -14.06 9.68
CA LYS A 245 2.34 -14.74 8.45
C LYS A 245 1.26 -14.59 7.39
N CYS A 246 1.66 -14.25 6.16
CA CYS A 246 0.79 -14.37 4.98
C CYS A 246 1.54 -14.83 3.73
N ARG A 247 0.79 -15.18 2.67
CA ARG A 247 1.37 -15.54 1.36
C ARG A 247 1.53 -14.35 0.42
N GLN A 248 0.68 -13.33 0.57
CA GLN A 248 0.69 -12.14 -0.26
C GLN A 248 0.24 -10.94 0.58
N PHE A 249 0.97 -9.84 0.47
CA PHE A 249 0.63 -8.59 1.14
C PHE A 249 0.58 -7.45 0.13
N ARG A 250 -0.54 -6.74 0.09
CA ARG A 250 -0.72 -5.54 -0.75
C ARG A 250 -1.31 -4.40 0.07
N MET A 251 -0.78 -3.20 -0.08
CA MET A 251 -1.22 -2.02 0.66
C MET A 251 -1.32 -0.82 -0.27
N HIS A 252 -2.48 -0.18 -0.29
CA HIS A 252 -2.77 0.94 -1.19
C HIS A 252 -3.22 2.17 -0.40
N THR A 253 -2.85 3.37 -0.84
CA THR A 253 -3.41 4.66 -0.36
C THR A 253 -3.38 4.80 1.17
N SER A 254 -2.31 4.35 1.82
CA SER A 254 -2.23 4.24 3.29
C SER A 254 -1.10 5.07 3.87
N SER A 255 -1.19 5.51 5.13
CA SER A 255 -0.19 6.41 5.71
C SER A 255 0.10 6.23 7.19
N ALA A 256 1.29 6.67 7.63
CA ALA A 256 1.65 6.76 9.05
C ALA A 256 1.35 5.48 9.83
N THR A 257 1.61 4.32 9.22
CA THR A 257 1.19 3.01 9.73
C THR A 257 2.42 2.16 10.02
N LEU A 258 2.44 1.56 11.21
CA LEU A 258 3.41 0.53 11.57
C LEU A 258 2.90 -0.83 11.08
N VAL A 259 3.71 -1.54 10.32
CA VAL A 259 3.38 -2.85 9.74
C VAL A 259 4.41 -3.87 10.21
N SER A 260 4.00 -4.74 11.13
CA SER A 260 4.77 -5.90 11.56
C SER A 260 4.36 -7.09 10.70
N LEU A 261 5.24 -7.53 9.80
CA LEU A 261 4.86 -8.46 8.74
C LEU A 261 5.93 -9.53 8.53
N ALA A 262 5.48 -10.79 8.44
CA ALA A 262 6.25 -11.85 7.81
C ALA A 262 5.52 -12.41 6.57
N THR A 263 6.21 -12.48 5.44
CA THR A 263 5.71 -13.07 4.20
C THR A 263 6.39 -14.41 3.93
N THR A 264 5.68 -15.34 3.30
CA THR A 264 6.25 -16.65 2.93
C THR A 264 6.80 -16.62 1.50
N GLY A 265 8.03 -16.17 1.34
CA GLY A 265 8.71 -16.17 0.03
C GLY A 265 8.12 -15.21 -1.01
N SER A 266 7.36 -14.20 -0.57
CA SER A 266 6.76 -13.18 -1.42
C SER A 266 7.22 -11.78 -1.01
N ILE A 267 7.23 -10.87 -1.99
CA ILE A 267 7.49 -9.44 -1.77
C ILE A 267 6.20 -8.76 -1.33
N ALA A 268 6.25 -7.93 -0.29
CA ALA A 268 5.17 -7.05 0.10
C ALA A 268 5.07 -5.90 -0.91
N THR A 269 3.86 -5.58 -1.39
CA THR A 269 3.67 -4.54 -2.41
C THR A 269 2.92 -3.35 -1.83
N ILE A 270 3.40 -2.15 -2.10
CA ILE A 270 2.76 -0.91 -1.67
C ILE A 270 2.55 0.05 -2.84
N GLU A 271 1.52 0.89 -2.78
CA GLU A 271 1.21 1.89 -3.81
C GLU A 271 0.41 3.06 -3.22
N GLY A 272 0.72 4.29 -3.58
CA GLY A 272 0.09 5.50 -3.03
C GLY A 272 0.26 5.62 -1.52
N CYS A 273 1.32 5.03 -0.95
CA CYS A 273 1.54 4.95 0.49
C CYS A 273 2.58 5.98 0.96
N ARG A 274 2.51 6.42 2.22
CA ARG A 274 3.45 7.39 2.78
C ARG A 274 3.74 7.15 4.26
N ASP A 275 4.97 7.40 4.69
CA ASP A 275 5.41 7.21 6.08
C ASP A 275 5.02 5.83 6.66
N LEU A 276 5.22 4.77 5.87
CA LEU A 276 5.08 3.41 6.37
C LEU A 276 6.34 3.00 7.13
N ARG A 277 6.15 2.30 8.24
CA ARG A 277 7.25 1.68 8.98
C ARG A 277 7.03 0.19 9.01
N PHE A 278 8.02 -0.57 8.59
CA PHE A 278 7.98 -2.01 8.63
C PHE A 278 8.89 -2.54 9.73
N THR A 279 8.44 -3.52 10.49
CA THR A 279 9.29 -4.28 11.41
C THR A 279 9.49 -5.68 10.88
N THR A 280 10.71 -6.20 10.96
CA THR A 280 10.99 -7.58 10.58
C THR A 280 10.53 -8.51 11.70
N GLY A 281 9.51 -9.31 11.42
CA GLY A 281 8.99 -10.26 12.38
C GLY A 281 7.99 -9.67 13.38
N VAL A 282 7.67 -10.49 14.36
CA VAL A 282 6.60 -10.27 15.34
C VAL A 282 7.23 -10.23 16.72
N PRO A 283 7.02 -9.16 17.52
CA PRO A 283 7.53 -9.11 18.87
C PRO A 283 7.10 -10.31 19.70
N HIS A 284 8.01 -10.91 20.45
CA HIS A 284 7.76 -12.18 21.14
C HIS A 284 6.57 -12.14 22.09
N SER A 285 6.34 -11.02 22.78
CA SER A 285 5.20 -10.80 23.68
C SER A 285 3.86 -10.64 22.93
N LEU A 286 3.90 -10.34 21.63
CA LEU A 286 2.74 -10.18 20.77
C LEU A 286 2.55 -11.35 19.79
N ALA A 287 3.47 -12.31 19.74
CA ALA A 287 3.32 -13.51 18.94
C ALA A 287 2.20 -14.41 19.48
N ALA A 288 1.48 -15.09 18.59
CA ALA A 288 0.52 -16.09 18.95
C ALA A 288 1.22 -17.23 19.72
N PRO A 289 0.55 -17.82 20.71
CA PRO A 289 1.10 -18.87 21.58
C PRO A 289 1.53 -20.15 20.84
N HIS A 290 1.07 -20.35 19.60
CA HIS A 290 1.42 -21.50 18.75
C HIS A 290 2.39 -21.17 17.62
N SER A 291 2.84 -19.92 17.51
CA SER A 291 3.84 -19.56 16.51
C SER A 291 5.17 -20.20 16.92
N ALA A 292 5.49 -21.33 16.29
CA ALA A 292 6.80 -21.95 16.38
C ALA A 292 7.86 -20.89 16.09
N LYS A 293 8.92 -20.84 16.91
CA LYS A 293 10.11 -20.01 16.66
C LYS A 293 10.45 -20.16 15.18
N THR A 294 10.15 -19.13 14.39
CA THR A 294 10.50 -19.13 12.98
C THR A 294 11.98 -18.81 12.95
N GLU A 295 12.80 -19.83 13.18
CA GLU A 295 14.25 -19.83 13.02
C GLU A 295 14.56 -19.73 11.53
N GLY A 296 14.37 -18.54 10.99
CA GLY A 296 14.59 -18.22 9.61
C GLY A 296 14.42 -16.73 9.48
N LYS A 297 15.54 -16.01 9.41
CA LYS A 297 15.58 -14.57 9.15
C LYS A 297 15.02 -14.34 7.75
N THR A 298 13.70 -14.30 7.64
CA THR A 298 13.01 -14.04 6.38
C THR A 298 13.19 -12.57 6.14
N GLU A 299 14.06 -12.22 5.19
CA GLU A 299 14.31 -10.85 4.82
C GLU A 299 13.01 -10.26 4.25
N LEU A 300 12.45 -9.29 4.95
CA LEU A 300 11.26 -8.59 4.49
C LEU A 300 11.63 -7.74 3.28
N GLN A 301 11.04 -8.05 2.14
CA GLN A 301 11.21 -7.28 0.91
C GLN A 301 9.92 -6.52 0.63
N VAL A 302 10.06 -5.22 0.37
CA VAL A 302 8.94 -4.32 0.04
C VAL A 302 9.20 -3.69 -1.34
N GLN A 303 8.22 -3.81 -2.22
CA GLN A 303 8.20 -3.17 -3.54
C GLN A 303 7.22 -2.00 -3.54
N ASP A 304 7.74 -0.81 -3.84
CA ASP A 304 6.95 0.41 -3.94
C ASP A 304 6.61 0.72 -5.41
N PHE A 305 5.31 0.67 -5.72
CA PHE A 305 4.79 0.95 -7.05
C PHE A 305 4.68 2.46 -7.37
N ASP A 306 4.79 3.36 -6.38
CA ASP A 306 4.89 4.80 -6.68
C ASP A 306 6.25 5.15 -7.29
N SER A 307 7.27 4.39 -6.91
CA SER A 307 8.64 4.54 -7.36
C SER A 307 9.18 3.21 -7.86
N LEU A 308 8.58 2.68 -8.93
CA LEU A 308 9.05 1.48 -9.64
C LEU A 308 10.56 1.54 -9.97
N LEU A 309 11.10 2.76 -10.09
CA LEU A 309 12.48 3.05 -10.45
C LEU A 309 13.48 3.05 -9.27
N SER A 310 13.01 3.20 -8.03
CA SER A 310 13.85 3.19 -6.82
C SER A 310 13.87 1.84 -6.11
N SER A 311 13.04 0.89 -6.57
CA SER A 311 12.95 -0.42 -5.94
C SER A 311 14.25 -1.22 -6.13
N SER A 312 14.86 -1.64 -5.02
CA SER A 312 16.18 -2.26 -4.96
C SER A 312 16.31 -3.55 -5.78
N HIS A 313 15.21 -4.28 -6.03
CA HIS A 313 15.20 -5.54 -6.78
C HIS A 313 15.20 -5.38 -8.31
N LEU A 314 14.96 -4.17 -8.84
CA LEU A 314 15.08 -3.88 -10.28
C LEU A 314 16.50 -3.48 -10.69
N LYS A 315 17.40 -3.24 -9.72
CA LYS A 315 18.83 -3.03 -9.94
C LYS A 315 19.58 -4.38 -9.99
N VAL A 316 19.64 -5.01 -11.16
CA VAL A 316 20.59 -6.12 -11.41
C VAL A 316 21.66 -5.65 -12.38
N GLY A 317 22.91 -5.61 -11.90
CA GLY A 317 24.10 -5.43 -12.73
C GLY A 317 25.14 -4.46 -12.17
N GLY A 318 26.10 -5.01 -11.42
CA GLY A 318 27.48 -4.49 -11.36
C GLY A 318 27.79 -3.37 -10.37
N GLY A 319 28.46 -3.74 -9.26
CA GLY A 319 29.44 -2.88 -8.59
C GLY A 319 28.96 -2.17 -7.32
N GLY A 320 29.52 -2.60 -6.18
CA GLY A 320 29.73 -1.78 -4.98
C GLY A 320 28.48 -1.28 -4.28
N GLY A 321 28.16 -1.89 -3.13
CA GLY A 321 27.11 -1.41 -2.23
C GLY A 321 27.29 0.07 -1.89
N THR A 322 26.45 0.91 -2.48
CA THR A 322 26.08 2.20 -1.93
C THR A 322 24.63 2.03 -1.46
N ALA A 323 24.40 2.32 -0.18
CA ALA A 323 23.09 2.18 0.44
C ALA A 323 22.02 2.82 -0.45
N SER A 324 21.02 2.03 -0.83
CA SER A 324 19.82 2.56 -1.48
C SER A 324 19.32 3.74 -0.67
N GLU A 325 19.09 4.90 -1.30
CA GLU A 325 18.33 5.94 -0.62
C GLU A 325 17.06 5.30 -0.05
N PRO A 326 16.72 5.55 1.23
CA PRO A 326 15.50 5.04 1.81
C PRO A 326 14.35 5.54 0.95
N SER A 327 13.42 4.64 0.59
CA SER A 327 12.22 5.08 -0.10
C SER A 327 11.56 6.18 0.74
N LYS A 328 11.09 7.26 0.10
CA LYS A 328 10.42 8.35 0.83
C LYS A 328 9.12 7.89 1.50
N ASN A 329 8.57 6.76 1.04
CA ASN A 329 7.26 6.27 1.42
C ASN A 329 7.31 5.22 2.54
N TRP A 330 8.42 4.50 2.70
CA TRP A 330 8.57 3.46 3.72
C TRP A 330 10.00 3.28 4.23
N ARG A 331 10.14 2.80 5.47
CA ARG A 331 11.42 2.42 6.09
C ARG A 331 11.28 1.17 6.96
N ILE A 332 12.37 0.44 7.15
CA ILE A 332 12.45 -0.60 8.18
C ILE A 332 12.81 0.07 9.50
N VAL A 333 12.13 -0.32 10.58
CA VAL A 333 12.45 0.09 11.95
C VAL A 333 12.78 -1.12 12.80
N ASP A 334 13.70 -0.93 13.75
CA ASP A 334 14.13 -1.98 14.67
C ASP A 334 13.08 -2.22 15.76
N GLU A 335 13.02 -3.44 16.29
CA GLU A 335 12.07 -3.80 17.36
C GLU A 335 12.29 -2.95 18.62
N SER A 336 13.55 -2.57 18.92
CA SER A 336 13.88 -1.67 20.03
C SER A 336 13.18 -0.30 19.95
N THR A 337 12.87 0.17 18.73
CA THR A 337 12.19 1.47 18.53
C THR A 337 10.72 1.43 18.93
N ILE A 338 10.12 0.23 18.95
CA ILE A 338 8.69 0.02 19.24
C ILE A 338 8.45 -0.65 20.59
N GLU A 339 9.50 -0.93 21.36
CA GLU A 339 9.45 -1.72 22.59
C GLU A 339 8.47 -1.14 23.63
N VAL A 340 8.47 0.18 23.83
CA VAL A 340 7.57 0.83 24.79
C VAL A 340 6.10 0.65 24.36
N GLY A 341 5.79 0.86 23.08
CA GLY A 341 4.45 0.63 22.53
C GLY A 341 4.03 -0.84 22.63
N VAL A 342 4.95 -1.79 22.39
CA VAL A 342 4.74 -3.23 22.58
C VAL A 342 4.36 -3.55 24.03
N GLN A 343 5.11 -3.00 25.01
CA GLN A 343 4.85 -3.23 26.43
C GLN A 343 3.49 -2.66 26.86
N LEU A 344 3.15 -1.44 26.45
CA LEU A 344 1.86 -0.80 26.73
C LEU A 344 0.69 -1.57 26.13
N LEU A 345 0.83 -2.05 24.88
CA LEU A 345 -0.18 -2.86 24.23
C LEU A 345 -0.35 -4.20 24.94
N HIS A 346 0.74 -4.88 25.30
CA HIS A 346 0.69 -6.15 26.02
C HIS A 346 -0.04 -6.00 27.37
N ALA A 347 0.26 -4.96 28.15
CA ALA A 347 -0.43 -4.66 29.40
C ALA A 347 -1.93 -4.39 29.18
N SER A 348 -2.27 -3.62 28.13
CA SER A 348 -3.66 -3.34 27.77
C SER A 348 -4.43 -4.61 27.41
N LEU A 349 -3.82 -5.51 26.64
CA LEU A 349 -4.43 -6.79 26.25
C LEU A 349 -4.65 -7.71 27.45
N GLN A 350 -3.75 -7.72 28.44
CA GLN A 350 -3.94 -8.47 29.68
C GLN A 350 -5.18 -8.00 30.45
N GLY A 351 -5.45 -6.69 30.49
CA GLY A 351 -6.66 -6.12 31.10
C GLY A 351 -7.96 -6.32 30.29
N LEU A 352 -7.83 -6.69 29.01
CA LEU A 352 -8.93 -6.98 28.10
C LEU A 352 -9.17 -8.49 27.93
N ALA A 353 -8.25 -9.33 28.40
CA ALA A 353 -8.34 -10.78 28.31
C ALA A 353 -9.64 -11.29 28.96
N GLY A 354 -10.39 -12.10 28.21
CA GLY A 354 -11.69 -12.65 28.62
C GLY A 354 -12.89 -11.70 28.47
N SER A 355 -12.69 -10.45 28.05
CA SER A 355 -13.79 -9.52 27.73
C SER A 355 -13.92 -9.40 26.21
N ASP A 356 -15.07 -9.75 25.64
CA ASP A 356 -15.35 -9.50 24.23
C ASP A 356 -16.17 -8.21 24.07
N GLU A 357 -15.90 -7.43 23.03
CA GLU A 357 -16.58 -6.16 22.74
C GLU A 357 -16.52 -5.11 23.88
N LYS A 358 -15.46 -5.11 24.69
CA LYS A 358 -15.28 -4.11 25.75
C LYS A 358 -14.93 -2.74 25.18
N ALA A 359 -15.42 -1.67 25.80
CA ALA A 359 -15.03 -0.31 25.44
C ALA A 359 -13.53 -0.11 25.72
N VAL A 360 -12.84 0.57 24.80
CA VAL A 360 -11.43 0.92 24.92
C VAL A 360 -11.31 2.42 25.08
N GLU A 361 -10.52 2.85 26.06
CA GLU A 361 -10.24 4.27 26.26
C GLU A 361 -9.28 4.79 25.18
N THR A 362 -9.66 5.88 24.52
CA THR A 362 -8.83 6.56 23.51
C THR A 362 -7.46 6.95 24.03
N LYS A 363 -7.37 7.36 25.31
CA LYS A 363 -6.10 7.69 25.97
C LYS A 363 -5.14 6.50 26.01
N GLY A 364 -5.65 5.28 26.18
CA GLY A 364 -4.84 4.07 26.16
C GLY A 364 -4.23 3.82 24.78
N ILE A 365 -5.03 3.95 23.72
CA ILE A 365 -4.57 3.82 22.33
C ILE A 365 -3.55 4.90 21.98
N ALA A 366 -3.83 6.16 22.37
CA ALA A 366 -2.91 7.27 22.16
C ALA A 366 -1.56 7.03 22.85
N ALA A 367 -1.56 6.59 24.11
CA ALA A 367 -0.33 6.27 24.84
C ALA A 367 0.48 5.15 24.16
N ILE A 368 -0.19 4.12 23.62
CA ILE A 368 0.48 3.07 22.84
C ILE A 368 1.16 3.69 21.61
N PHE A 369 0.45 4.53 20.85
CA PHE A 369 1.02 5.19 19.67
C PHE A 369 2.15 6.18 20.03
N GLU A 370 2.06 6.91 21.15
CA GLU A 370 3.17 7.73 21.65
C GLU A 370 4.41 6.87 21.97
N GLY A 371 4.21 5.70 22.58
CA GLY A 371 5.26 4.74 22.88
C GLY A 371 5.88 4.06 21.66
N LEU A 372 5.28 4.16 20.47
CA LEU A 372 5.81 3.59 19.23
C LEU A 372 6.81 4.52 18.51
N SER A 373 7.29 5.57 19.18
CA SER A 373 8.13 6.62 18.59
C SER A 373 7.60 6.99 17.21
N ILE A 374 6.34 7.41 17.15
CA ILE A 374 5.69 7.96 15.96
C ILE A 374 5.89 9.47 16.00
N PRO A 375 7.04 10.02 15.54
CA PRO A 375 7.09 11.45 15.31
C PRO A 375 6.10 11.77 14.20
N THR A 376 5.20 12.72 14.51
CA THR A 376 4.31 13.39 13.55
C THR A 376 5.05 14.09 12.43
#